data_AF-A0A441UP51-F1
#
_entry.id   AF-A0A441UP51-F1
#
_cell.length_a   1.000
_cell.length_b   1.000
_cell.length_c   1.000
_cell.angle_alpha   90.00
_cell.angle_beta   90.00
_cell.angle_gamma   90.00
#
_symmetry.space_group_name_H-M   'P 1'
#
loop_
_entity.id
_entity.type
_entity.pdbx_description
1 polymer ?
#
loop_
_entity_poly.entity_id
_entity_poly.type
_entity_poly.pdbx_seq_one_letter_code
_entity_poly.pdbx_strand_id
1 'polypeptide(L)' 'MVREEDRAKFIRLASTRVTKALKDIQLIGNLANRSNYDYTDEDITKIFKALNEEISVCRKRFELSGKRNGATKFTLE' A
#
# COMPACT_ATOMS: atom_id res chain seq x y z
N MET A 1 -14.69 -18.68 16.73
CA MET A 1 -13.36 -18.35 17.30
C MET A 1 -12.42 -18.04 16.16
N VAL A 2 -11.81 -16.85 16.14
CA VAL A 2 -10.73 -16.55 15.19
C VAL A 2 -9.60 -17.53 15.52
N ARG A 3 -9.27 -18.43 14.59
CA ARG A 3 -8.20 -19.39 14.82
C ARG A 3 -6.91 -18.60 14.99
N GLU A 4 -6.28 -18.74 16.15
CA GLU A 4 -5.07 -18.00 16.52
C GLU A 4 -3.96 -18.17 15.47
N GLU A 5 -3.95 -19.33 14.81
CA GLU A 5 -3.10 -19.69 13.66
C GLU A 5 -3.33 -18.79 12.43
N ASP A 6 -4.59 -18.46 12.10
CA ASP A 6 -4.92 -17.56 10.97
C ASP A 6 -4.42 -16.13 11.26
N ARG A 7 -4.57 -15.67 12.51
CA ARG A 7 -4.08 -14.35 12.94
C ARG A 7 -2.56 -14.30 12.93
N ALA A 8 -1.89 -15.31 13.49
CA ALA A 8 -0.43 -15.39 13.51
C ALA A 8 0.14 -15.44 12.08
N LYS A 9 -0.49 -16.21 11.19
CA LYS A 9 -0.12 -16.27 9.77
C LYS A 9 -0.29 -14.92 9.08
N PHE A 10 -1.39 -14.22 9.33
CA PHE A 10 -1.61 -12.87 8.81
C PHE A 10 -0.53 -11.89 9.29
N ILE A 11 -0.24 -11.85 10.60
CA ILE A 11 0.78 -10.96 11.18
C ILE A 11 2.16 -11.23 10.58
N ARG A 12 2.57 -12.50 10.49
CA ARG A 12 3.86 -12.88 9.91
C ARG A 12 3.99 -12.44 8.45
N LEU A 13 2.95 -12.68 7.64
CA LEU A 13 2.94 -12.29 6.24
C LEU A 13 2.90 -10.77 6.07
N ALA A 14 2.07 -10.07 6.85
CA ALA A 14 1.96 -8.63 6.83
C ALA A 14 3.30 -7.97 7.22
N SER A 15 3.90 -8.37 8.34
CA SER A 15 5.19 -7.85 8.80
C SER A 15 6.29 -8.04 7.77
N THR A 16 6.39 -9.23 7.17
CA THR A 16 7.38 -9.51 6.12
C THR A 16 7.19 -8.63 4.89
N ARG A 17 5.94 -8.46 4.43
CA ARG A 17 5.61 -7.67 3.23
C ARG A 17 5.81 -6.18 3.46
N VAL A 18 5.37 -5.66 4.59
CA VAL A 18 5.55 -4.24 4.96
C VAL A 18 7.03 -3.92 5.11
N THR A 19 7.81 -4.79 5.75
CA THR A 19 9.26 -4.59 5.89
C THR A 19 9.97 -4.50 4.54
N LYS A 20 9.60 -5.36 3.58
CA LYS A 20 10.16 -5.30 2.22
C LYS A 20 9.76 -4.00 1.51
N ALA A 21 8.49 -3.64 1.54
CA ALA A 21 8.00 -2.41 0.93
C ALA A 21 8.70 -1.16 1.50
N LEU A 22 8.93 -1.11 2.81
CA LEU A 22 9.67 -0.02 3.45
C LEU A 22 11.13 0.05 2.97
N LYS A 23 11.80 -1.10 2.83
CA LYS A 23 13.16 -1.14 2.28
C LYS A 23 13.21 -0.65 0.85
N ASP A 24 12.26 -1.06 0.01
CA ASP A 24 12.20 -0.62 -1.38
C ASP A 24 11.95 0.90 -1.46
N ILE A 25 11.08 1.45 -0.62
CA ILE A 25 10.85 2.90 -0.52
C ILE A 25 12.13 3.63 -0.07
N GLN A 26 12.90 3.09 0.87
CA GLN A 26 14.18 3.66 1.28
C GLN A 26 15.20 3.66 0.13
N LEU A 27 15.26 2.57 -0.66
CA LEU A 27 16.12 2.51 -1.84
C LEU A 27 15.72 3.52 -2.92
N ILE A 28 14.42 3.74 -3.12
CA ILE A 28 13.91 4.81 -3.98
C ILE A 28 14.36 6.18 -3.44
N GLY A 29 14.32 6.38 -2.12
CA GLY A 29 14.82 7.59 -1.47
C GLY A 29 16.31 7.86 -1.73
N ASN A 30 17.13 6.81 -1.84
CA ASN A 30 18.56 6.95 -2.17
C ASN A 30 18.80 7.52 -3.58
N LEU A 31 17.81 7.40 -4.49
CA LEU A 31 17.88 8.00 -5.83
C LEU A 31 17.81 9.53 -5.79
N ALA A 32 17.45 10.13 -4.66
CA ALA A 32 17.46 11.59 -4.50
C ALA A 32 18.87 12.22 -4.54
N ASN A 33 19.92 11.39 -4.55
CA ASN A 33 21.29 11.89 -4.69
C ASN A 33 21.57 12.37 -6.13
N ARG A 34 21.37 13.66 -6.37
CA ARG A 34 21.64 14.31 -7.67
C ARG A 34 23.11 14.28 -8.11
N SER A 35 24.06 13.97 -7.22
CA SER A 35 25.46 13.81 -7.61
C SER A 35 25.71 12.50 -8.36
N ASN A 36 24.86 11.49 -8.14
CA ASN A 36 24.98 10.17 -8.76
C ASN A 36 23.94 9.92 -9.86
N TYR A 37 22.85 10.70 -9.86
CA TYR A 37 21.71 10.50 -10.74
C TYR A 37 21.20 11.83 -11.29
N ASP A 38 20.82 11.83 -12.55
CA ASP A 38 20.08 12.94 -13.18
C ASP A 38 18.61 12.56 -13.28
N TYR A 39 17.74 13.44 -12.81
CA TYR A 39 16.29 13.25 -12.85
C TYR A 39 15.57 14.60 -12.84
N THR A 40 14.40 14.61 -13.45
CA THR A 40 13.56 15.81 -13.53
C THR A 40 12.48 15.80 -12.44
N ASP A 41 11.90 16.96 -12.16
CA ASP A 41 10.73 17.07 -11.30
C ASP A 41 9.52 16.26 -11.82
N GLU A 42 9.44 16.03 -13.13
CA GLU A 42 8.44 15.14 -13.72
C GLU A 42 8.66 13.68 -13.32
N ASP A 43 9.90 13.21 -13.27
CA ASP A 43 10.24 11.84 -12.85
C ASP A 43 9.88 11.61 -11.39
N ILE A 44 10.21 12.58 -10.53
CA ILE A 44 9.81 12.57 -9.11
C ILE A 44 8.28 12.45 -9.01
N THR A 45 7.56 13.30 -9.76
CA THR A 45 6.09 13.31 -9.76
C THR A 45 5.52 11.96 -10.20
N LYS A 46 6.06 11.35 -11.27
CA LYS A 46 5.63 10.04 -11.77
C LYS A 46 5.85 8.94 -10.74
N ILE A 47 7.02 8.91 -10.09
CA ILE A 47 7.37 7.92 -9.06
C ILE A 47 6.37 8.00 -7.90
N PHE A 48 6.18 9.20 -7.33
CA PHE A 48 5.30 9.36 -6.18
C PHE A 48 3.82 9.18 -6.54
N LYS A 49 3.40 9.52 -7.77
CA LYS A 49 2.04 9.25 -8.25
C LYS A 49 1.76 7.75 -8.28
N ALA A 50 2.66 6.96 -8.87
CA ALA A 50 2.52 5.51 -8.94
C ALA A 50 2.46 4.87 -7.54
N LEU A 51 3.35 5.29 -6.63
CA LEU A 51 3.36 4.80 -5.24
C LEU A 51 2.04 5.14 -4.50
N ASN A 52 1.55 6.36 -4.61
CA ASN A 52 0.31 6.78 -3.97
C ASN A 52 -0.91 6.04 -4.53
N GLU A 53 -0.96 5.83 -5.84
CA GLU A 53 -2.06 5.09 -6.49
C GLU A 53 -2.12 3.65 -5.96
N GLU A 54 -0.98 2.96 -5.87
CA GLU A 54 -0.94 1.58 -5.38
C GLU A 54 -1.30 1.49 -3.89
N ILE A 55 -0.85 2.45 -3.07
CA ILE A 55 -1.27 2.54 -1.65
C ILE A 55 -2.78 2.77 -1.55
N SER A 56 -3.35 3.62 -2.41
CA SER A 56 -4.79 3.89 -2.46
C SER A 56 -5.59 2.63 -2.83
N VAL A 57 -5.15 1.90 -3.85
CA VAL A 57 -5.76 0.61 -4.25
C VAL A 57 -5.65 -0.41 -3.11
N CYS A 58 -4.49 -0.51 -2.45
CA CYS A 58 -4.28 -1.39 -1.31
C CYS A 58 -5.27 -1.05 -0.18
N ARG A 59 -5.39 0.23 0.21
CA ARG A 59 -6.33 0.69 1.23
C ARG A 59 -7.77 0.35 0.86
N LYS A 60 -8.19 0.64 -0.38
CA LYS A 60 -9.54 0.31 -0.88
C LYS A 60 -9.85 -1.17 -0.76
N ARG A 61 -8.88 -2.08 -1.02
CA ARG A 61 -9.08 -3.52 -0.86
C ARG A 61 -9.36 -3.90 0.60
N PHE A 62 -8.68 -3.29 1.57
CA PHE A 62 -8.96 -3.51 2.99
C PHE A 62 -10.35 -2.96 3.39
N GLU A 63 -10.72 -1.78 2.89
CA GLU A 63 -12.04 -1.18 3.14
C GLU A 63 -13.20 -2.00 2.54
N LEU A 64 -13.03 -2.47 1.29
CA LEU A 64 -14.01 -3.33 0.61
C LEU A 64 -14.13 -4.70 1.30
N SER A 65 -13.01 -5.26 1.77
CA SER A 65 -13.02 -6.51 2.53
C SER A 65 -13.70 -6.36 3.90
N GLY A 66 -13.69 -5.16 4.49
CA GLY A 66 -14.45 -4.83 5.71
C GLY A 66 -15.95 -4.65 5.46
N LYS A 67 -16.37 -4.34 4.22
CA LYS A 67 -17.77 -4.13 3.82
C LYS A 67 -18.50 -5.42 3.40
N ARG A 68 -17.99 -6.61 3.74
CA ARG A 68 -18.61 -7.88 3.32
C ARG A 68 -19.85 -8.30 4.13
N ASN A 69 -20.37 -7.46 5.03
CA ASN A 69 -21.67 -7.64 5.69
C ASN A 69 -22.35 -6.28 5.88
N GLY A 70 -23.20 -5.86 4.94
CA GLY A 70 -24.00 -4.63 5.10
C GLY A 70 -24.58 -4.11 3.80
N ALA A 71 -25.60 -4.82 3.30
CA ALA A 71 -26.70 -4.34 2.48
C ALA A 71 -26.39 -3.41 1.28
N THR A 72 -26.79 -3.89 0.10
CA THR A 72 -27.52 -3.06 -0.86
C THR A 72 -28.56 -2.20 -0.11
N LYS A 73 -28.23 -0.94 0.17
CA LYS A 73 -29.22 0.09 0.49
C LYS A 73 -29.15 1.12 -0.62
N PHE A 74 -29.85 0.79 -1.70
CA PHE A 74 -30.43 1.78 -2.58
C PHE A 74 -31.55 2.47 -1.77
N THR A 75 -31.47 3.78 -1.59
CA THR A 75 -32.60 4.59 -1.14
C THR A 75 -32.81 5.66 -2.21
N LEU A 76 -34.03 5.71 -2.74
CA LEU A 76 -34.56 6.86 -3.46
C LEU A 76 -35.16 7.77 -2.40
N GLU A 77 -34.50 8.87 -2.11
CA GLU A 77 -35.08 10.19 -1.76
C GLU A 77 -34.09 11.28 -2.16
#